data_AF-A0A842RWC9-F1
#
_entry.id   AF-A0A842RWC9-F1
#
_cell.length_a   1.000
_cell.length_b   1.000
_cell.length_c   1.000
_cell.angle_alpha   90.00
_cell.angle_beta   90.00
_cell.angle_gamma   90.00
#
_symmetry.space_group_name_H-M   'P 1'
#
loop_
_entity.id
_entity.type
_entity.pdbx_description
1 polymer ?
#
loop_
_entity_poly.entity_id
_entity_poly.type
_entity_poly.pdbx_seq_one_letter_code
_entity_poly.pdbx_strand_id
1 'polypeptide(L)'
;MSQNFDGKHCSECGGEAFRIVNDEWMKRTFRFVEKGQLKMCDSCGAKFLVCEECGNLYTRVHPALEAWEVSQKCPNCGHIDPEVKAWDGVSAR
;
A
#
# COMPACT_ATOMS: atom_id res chain seq x y z
N MET A 1 20.59 14.01 -1.50
CA MET A 1 19.71 14.25 -0.34
C MET A 1 18.65 13.16 -0.38
N SER A 2 18.84 12.12 0.44
CA SER A 2 17.95 10.96 0.51
C SER A 2 16.64 11.41 1.14
N GLN A 3 15.59 11.54 0.34
CA GLN A 3 14.24 11.74 0.86
C GLN A 3 13.86 10.40 1.51
N ASN A 4 14.08 10.30 2.83
CA ASN A 4 13.62 9.16 3.61
C ASN A 4 12.09 9.11 3.46
N PHE A 5 11.57 8.09 2.80
CA PHE A 5 10.15 7.83 2.79
C PHE A 5 9.75 7.42 4.22
N ASP A 6 9.23 8.36 5.01
CA ASP A 6 8.88 8.13 6.43
C ASP A 6 7.72 7.14 6.61
N GLY A 7 7.10 6.69 5.51
CA GLY A 7 5.88 5.88 5.54
C GLY A 7 4.66 6.62 6.10
N LYS A 8 4.73 7.95 6.21
CA LYS A 8 3.63 8.80 6.69
C LYS A 8 3.20 9.85 5.67
N HIS A 9 4.06 10.16 4.71
CA HIS A 9 3.84 11.14 3.66
C HIS A 9 3.72 10.43 2.31
N CYS A 10 3.05 11.07 1.36
CA CYS A 10 2.88 10.51 0.03
C CYS A 10 4.19 10.59 -0.74
N SER A 11 4.66 9.48 -1.32
CA SER A 11 5.88 9.46 -2.15
C SER A 11 5.73 10.30 -3.42
N GLU A 12 4.50 10.44 -3.93
CA GLU A 12 4.24 11.08 -5.22
C GLU A 12 4.15 12.60 -5.09
N CYS A 13 3.51 13.10 -4.04
CA CYS A 13 3.21 14.53 -3.89
C CYS A 13 3.69 15.16 -2.57
N GLY A 14 4.22 14.37 -1.64
CA GLY A 14 4.61 14.84 -0.30
C GLY A 14 3.44 15.13 0.66
N GLY A 15 2.19 14.88 0.24
CA GLY A 15 1.01 15.15 1.07
C GLY A 15 0.94 14.25 2.31
N GLU A 16 0.46 14.80 3.42
CA GLU A 16 0.19 14.10 4.69
C GLU A 16 -1.30 13.72 4.85
N ALA A 17 -2.17 14.25 3.99
CA ALA A 17 -3.60 14.00 4.02
C ALA A 17 -3.91 12.64 3.37
N PHE A 18 -4.24 11.65 4.21
CA PHE A 18 -4.68 10.34 3.76
C PHE A 18 -6.06 10.02 4.31
N ARG A 19 -6.92 9.49 3.44
CA ARG A 19 -8.21 8.94 3.83
C ARG A 19 -8.23 7.44 3.62
N ILE A 20 -8.92 6.73 4.51
CA ILE A 20 -9.16 5.29 4.32
C ILE A 20 -10.14 5.15 3.16
N VAL A 21 -9.76 4.40 2.15
CA VAL A 21 -10.62 4.12 1.00
C VAL A 21 -11.00 2.66 1.00
N ASN A 22 -12.28 2.42 0.78
CA ASN A 22 -12.78 1.08 0.54
C ASN A 22 -13.13 0.95 -0.95
N ASP A 23 -12.25 0.30 -1.70
CA ASP A 23 -12.41 0.09 -3.14
C ASP A 23 -12.67 -1.40 -3.39
N GLU A 24 -13.94 -1.73 -3.66
CA GLU A 24 -14.40 -3.12 -3.79
C GLU A 24 -13.70 -3.88 -4.91
N TRP A 25 -13.36 -3.19 -6.00
CA TRP A 25 -12.58 -3.79 -7.08
C TRP A 25 -11.18 -4.12 -6.58
N MET A 26 -10.50 -3.18 -5.92
CA MET A 26 -9.17 -3.43 -5.36
C MET A 26 -9.17 -4.51 -4.29
N LYS A 27 -10.21 -4.62 -3.46
CA LYS A 27 -10.33 -5.71 -2.48
C LYS A 27 -10.43 -7.08 -3.14
N ARG A 28 -11.20 -7.18 -4.23
CA ARG A 28 -11.35 -8.43 -4.98
C ARG A 28 -10.08 -8.80 -5.73
N THR A 29 -9.43 -7.81 -6.32
CA THR A 29 -8.22 -7.96 -7.12
C THR A 29 -7.01 -8.23 -6.22
N PHE A 30 -6.86 -7.48 -5.13
CA PHE A 30 -5.78 -7.58 -4.16
C PHE A 30 -6.32 -8.07 -2.82
N ARG A 31 -6.23 -9.37 -2.53
CA ARG A 31 -6.73 -9.95 -1.27
C ARG A 31 -6.22 -9.23 -0.02
N PHE A 32 -4.94 -8.83 -0.02
CA PHE A 32 -4.33 -8.09 1.09
C PHE A 32 -4.95 -6.70 1.34
N VAL A 33 -5.69 -6.13 0.36
CA VAL A 33 -6.44 -4.88 0.52
C VAL A 33 -7.77 -5.11 1.27
N GLU A 34 -8.31 -6.32 1.27
CA GLU A 34 -9.60 -6.67 1.87
C GLU A 34 -9.68 -6.32 3.36
N LYS A 35 -8.58 -6.51 4.10
CA LYS A 35 -8.47 -6.23 5.54
C LYS A 35 -8.49 -4.76 5.94
N GLY A 36 -8.69 -3.83 4.99
CA GLY A 36 -8.89 -2.41 5.31
C GLY A 36 -7.59 -1.61 5.42
N GLN A 37 -6.50 -2.13 4.88
CA GLN A 37 -5.17 -1.52 4.93
C GLN A 37 -4.93 -0.46 3.83
N LEU A 38 -5.96 0.06 3.16
CA LEU A 38 -5.76 0.97 2.00
C LEU A 38 -6.05 2.42 2.34
N LYS A 39 -5.04 3.27 2.20
CA LYS A 39 -5.13 4.73 2.34
C LYS A 39 -4.90 5.42 1.01
N MET A 40 -5.78 6.32 0.64
CA MET A 40 -5.63 7.19 -0.53
C MET A 40 -5.18 8.56 -0.08
N CYS A 41 -4.14 9.08 -0.72
CA CYS A 41 -3.74 10.47 -0.57
C CYS A 41 -4.82 11.36 -1.17
N ASP A 42 -5.31 12.34 -0.41
CA ASP A 42 -6.35 13.25 -0.89
C ASP A 42 -5.83 14.23 -1.96
N SER A 43 -4.52 14.56 -1.90
CA SER A 43 -3.90 15.53 -2.80
C SER A 43 -3.68 14.99 -4.23
N CYS A 44 -3.18 13.75 -4.38
CA CYS A 44 -2.84 13.18 -5.69
C CYS A 44 -3.66 11.94 -6.06
N GLY A 45 -4.46 11.41 -5.12
CA GLY A 45 -5.23 10.20 -5.31
C GLY A 45 -4.42 8.89 -5.31
N ALA A 46 -3.13 8.94 -5.00
CA ALA A 46 -2.31 7.75 -4.88
C ALA A 46 -2.76 6.89 -3.69
N LYS A 47 -2.88 5.58 -3.90
CA LYS A 47 -3.33 4.63 -2.89
C LYS A 47 -2.14 3.83 -2.37
N PHE A 48 -2.11 3.60 -1.06
CA PHE A 48 -1.00 2.96 -0.35
C PHE A 48 -1.52 1.96 0.67
N LEU A 49 -0.78 0.87 0.82
CA LEU A 49 -0.94 -0.11 1.88
C LEU A 49 -0.38 0.39 3.19
N VAL A 50 -1.12 0.12 4.25
CA VAL A 50 -0.81 0.44 5.63
C VAL A 50 -0.42 -0.83 6.36
N CYS A 51 0.74 -0.82 7.01
CA CYS A 51 1.18 -1.93 7.83
C CYS A 51 0.30 -2.04 9.08
N GLU A 52 -0.24 -3.23 9.36
CA GLU A 52 -1.06 -3.48 10.55
C GLU A 52 -0.29 -3.30 11.87
N GLU A 53 1.02 -3.57 11.91
CA GLU A 53 1.80 -3.40 13.14
C GLU A 53 2.20 -1.95 13.44
N CYS A 54 2.72 -1.22 12.45
CA CYS A 54 3.27 0.12 12.69
C CYS A 54 2.40 1.27 12.15
N GLY A 55 1.35 0.97 11.39
CA GLY A 55 0.47 1.96 10.79
C GLY A 55 1.11 2.77 9.65
N ASN A 56 2.32 2.43 9.21
CA ASN A 56 3.02 3.14 8.14
C ASN A 56 2.64 2.62 6.76
N LEU A 57 2.68 3.54 5.81
CA LEU A 57 2.56 3.32 4.38
C LEU A 57 3.85 2.66 3.87
N TYR A 58 3.73 1.59 3.09
CA TYR A 58 4.91 0.88 2.58
C TYR A 58 4.85 0.49 1.11
N THR A 59 3.67 0.19 0.58
CA THR A 59 3.50 -0.24 -0.81
C THR A 59 2.42 0.60 -1.47
N ARG A 60 2.70 1.17 -2.65
CA ARG A 60 1.68 1.83 -3.47
C ARG A 60 0.83 0.76 -4.15
N VAL A 61 -0.49 0.94 -4.20
CA VAL A 61 -1.42 0.04 -4.88
C VAL A 61 -2.14 0.79 -5.99
N HIS A 62 -2.15 0.21 -7.19
CA HIS A 62 -2.89 0.73 -8.33
C HIS A 62 -3.40 -0.41 -9.23
N PRO A 63 -4.33 -0.15 -10.16
CA PRO A 63 -4.90 -1.20 -11.01
C PRO A 63 -3.87 -1.97 -11.84
N ALA A 64 -2.79 -1.31 -12.24
CA ALA A 64 -1.68 -1.88 -12.99
C ALA A 64 -0.50 -2.32 -12.10
N LEU A 65 -0.75 -2.63 -10.82
CA LEU A 65 0.29 -2.97 -9.85
C LEU A 65 0.93 -4.31 -10.20
N GLU A 66 2.25 -4.34 -10.28
CA GLU A 66 3.00 -5.55 -10.58
C GLU A 66 3.58 -6.22 -9.32
N ALA A 67 3.85 -7.53 -9.42
CA ALA A 67 4.41 -8.35 -8.33
C ALA A 67 5.63 -7.71 -7.66
N TRP A 68 6.52 -7.16 -8.49
CA TRP A 68 7.82 -6.66 -8.10
C TRP A 68 7.77 -5.26 -7.46
N GLU A 69 6.68 -4.52 -7.63
CA GLU A 69 6.48 -3.22 -6.98
C GLU A 69 6.00 -3.38 -5.53
N VAL A 70 5.46 -4.55 -5.19
CA VAL A 70 4.89 -4.82 -3.87
C VAL A 70 5.98 -5.26 -2.90
N SER A 71 6.17 -4.45 -1.85
CA SER A 71 7.06 -4.82 -0.76
C SER A 71 6.38 -5.85 0.14
N GLN A 72 6.86 -7.09 0.11
CA GLN A 72 6.39 -8.18 0.99
C GLN A 72 6.71 -7.95 2.47
N LYS A 73 7.59 -6.98 2.76
CA LYS A 73 8.04 -6.63 4.11
C LYS A 73 7.93 -5.13 4.30
N CYS A 74 7.36 -4.70 5.42
CA CYS A 74 7.35 -3.31 5.81
C CYS A 74 8.79 -2.81 6.01
N PRO A 75 9.23 -1.74 5.33
CA PRO A 75 10.59 -1.20 5.47
C PRO A 75 10.82 -0.51 6.81
N ASN A 76 9.75 -0.15 7.54
CA ASN A 76 9.86 0.54 8.83
C ASN A 76 10.04 -0.45 10.00
N CYS A 77 9.05 -1.32 10.24
CA CYS A 77 9.09 -2.28 11.35
C CYS A 77 9.58 -3.68 10.96
N GLY A 78 9.66 -3.99 9.68
CA GLY A 78 10.02 -5.32 9.20
C GLY A 78 8.90 -6.36 9.24
N HIS A 79 7.67 -5.96 9.53
CA HIS A 79 6.50 -6.83 9.50
C HIS A 79 6.28 -7.42 8.11
N ILE A 80 5.93 -8.70 8.03
CA ILE A 80 5.64 -9.42 6.78
C ILE A 80 4.19 -9.83 6.82
N ASP A 81 3.39 -9.20 5.98
CA ASP A 81 1.98 -9.54 5.87
C ASP A 81 1.86 -10.83 5.03
N PRO A 82 1.30 -11.92 5.59
CA PRO A 82 1.24 -13.21 4.89
C PRO A 82 0.41 -13.12 3.60
N GLU A 83 -0.55 -12.21 3.50
CA GLU A 83 -1.37 -12.05 2.30
C GLU A 83 -0.63 -11.32 1.19
N VAL A 84 0.17 -10.31 1.55
CA VAL A 84 1.05 -9.60 0.62
C VAL A 84 2.17 -10.53 0.15
N LYS A 85 2.71 -11.35 1.05
CA LYS A 85 3.72 -12.36 0.71
C LYS A 85 3.16 -13.47 -0.19
N ALA A 86 1.92 -13.89 0.04
CA ALA A 86 1.23 -14.88 -0.79
C ALA A 86 0.73 -14.31 -2.12
N TRP A 87 0.96 -13.02 -2.38
CA TRP A 87 0.57 -12.40 -3.63
C TRP A 87 1.68 -12.54 -4.68
N ASP A 88 1.44 -13.40 -5.68
CA ASP A 88 2.37 -13.68 -6.78
C ASP A 88 2.27 -12.66 -7.95
N GLY A 89 1.66 -11.49 -7.75
CA GLY A 89 1.49 -10.48 -8.80
C GLY A 89 0.34 -10.70 -9.76
N VAL A 90 -0.42 -11.79 -9.61
CA VAL A 90 -1.52 -12.15 -10.49
C VAL A 90 -2.85 -11.76 -9.85
N SER A 91 -3.16 -10.47 -9.85
CA SER A 91 -4.44 -9.96 -9.32
C SER A 91 -5.58 -9.94 -10.34
N ALA A 92 -5.25 -10.05 -11.63
CA ALA A 92 -6.21 -10.04 -12.72
C ALA A 92 -6.40 -11.49 -13.23
N ARG A 93 -7.32 -12.22 -12.61
CA ARG A 93 -8.00 -13.35 -13.26
C ARG A 93 -9.49 -13.20 -13.09
#